data_AF-A0A2K8SD67-F1
#
_entry.id   AF-A0A2K8SD67-F1
#
_cell.length_a   1.000
_cell.length_b   1.000
_cell.length_c   1.000
_cell.angle_alpha   90.00
_cell.angle_beta   90.00
_cell.angle_gamma   90.00
#
_symmetry.space_group_name_H-M   'P 1'
#
loop_
_entity.id
_entity.type
_entity.pdbx_description
1 polymer ?
#
loop_
_entity_poly.entity_id
_entity_poly.type
_entity_poly.pdbx_seq_one_letter_code
_entity_poly.pdbx_strand_id
1 'polypeptide(L)'
;MIINNSINSLDPTKGFIYKMPINNNIISVENNIVTARLNKNYFCDYIGLWKGIYIEFEAKETEKDFFNLNNIKKHQIEKLNLVNKNNGSGFIIVYFHLYEKLFFLHINEIKKMENKKIPYNYFKDNFFEISFSGIKFDFNQIFNHLINYT
;
A
#
# COMPACT_ATOMS: atom_id res chain seq x y z
N MET A 1 -9.54 -0.80 9.39
CA MET A 1 -9.00 -0.80 8.02
C MET A 1 -8.55 -2.22 7.71
N ILE A 2 -9.08 -2.83 6.65
CA ILE A 2 -8.93 -4.27 6.31
C ILE A 2 -7.46 -4.73 6.40
N ILE A 3 -6.53 -3.89 5.94
CA ILE A 3 -5.08 -4.16 5.97
C ILE A 3 -4.56 -4.38 7.40
N ASN A 4 -4.86 -3.49 8.35
CA ASN A 4 -4.35 -3.62 9.74
C ASN A 4 -4.85 -4.89 10.43
N ASN A 5 -6.11 -5.26 10.21
CA ASN A 5 -6.66 -6.50 10.75
C ASN A 5 -5.98 -7.73 10.15
N SER A 6 -5.64 -7.66 8.86
CA SER A 6 -4.95 -8.72 8.13
C SER A 6 -3.50 -8.90 8.59
N ILE A 7 -2.82 -7.80 8.95
CA ILE A 7 -1.44 -7.83 9.48
C ILE A 7 -1.37 -8.63 10.78
N ASN A 8 -2.36 -8.50 11.67
CA ASN A 8 -2.37 -9.21 12.95
C ASN A 8 -2.49 -10.73 12.81
N SER A 9 -2.86 -11.25 11.64
CA SER A 9 -2.95 -12.69 11.36
C SER A 9 -1.72 -13.28 10.69
N LEU A 10 -0.65 -12.49 10.49
CA LEU A 10 0.58 -12.97 9.88
C LEU A 10 1.32 -13.96 10.79
N ASP A 11 1.90 -14.99 10.17
CA ASP A 11 2.83 -15.90 10.82
C ASP A 11 4.17 -15.20 11.06
N PRO A 12 4.55 -14.91 12.32
CA PRO A 12 5.74 -14.13 12.65
C PRO A 12 7.05 -14.85 12.27
N THR A 13 7.01 -16.17 12.05
CA THR A 13 8.17 -16.94 11.61
C THR A 13 8.52 -16.69 10.14
N LYS A 14 7.54 -16.25 9.34
CA LYS A 14 7.71 -15.92 7.92
C LYS A 14 8.05 -14.45 7.71
N GLY A 15 7.70 -13.57 8.65
CA GLY A 15 7.99 -12.15 8.55
C GLY A 15 7.01 -11.27 9.32
N PHE A 16 7.07 -9.97 9.04
CA PHE A 16 6.26 -8.94 9.69
C PHE A 16 5.95 -7.80 8.74
N ILE A 17 4.84 -7.10 9.01
CA ILE A 17 4.45 -5.85 8.35
C ILE A 17 4.00 -4.89 9.44
N TYR A 18 4.41 -3.62 9.33
CA TYR A 18 4.01 -2.54 10.23
C TYR A 18 3.41 -1.38 9.44
N LYS A 19 2.41 -0.72 10.05
CA LYS A 19 1.95 0.59 9.58
C LYS A 19 2.88 1.67 10.14
N MET A 20 3.37 2.54 9.28
CA MET A 20 4.19 3.67 9.71
C MET A 20 3.35 4.70 10.50
N PRO A 21 3.88 5.26 11.60
CA PRO A 21 3.25 6.36 12.28
C PRO A 21 3.34 7.63 11.42
N ILE A 22 2.52 8.62 11.77
CA ILE A 22 2.55 9.92 11.12
C ILE A 22 3.88 10.61 11.50
N ASN A 23 4.65 11.06 10.51
CA ASN A 23 5.83 11.89 10.77
C ASN A 23 5.39 13.29 11.20
N ASN A 24 5.71 13.66 12.43
CA ASN A 24 5.39 14.95 12.99
C ASN A 24 6.49 15.41 13.95
N ASN A 25 6.61 16.74 14.10
CA ASN A 25 7.40 17.34 15.16
C ASN A 25 6.42 17.92 16.18
N ILE A 26 6.52 17.47 17.43
CA ILE A 26 5.76 18.07 18.53
C ILE A 26 6.29 19.49 18.75
N ILE A 27 5.40 20.46 18.68
CA ILE A 27 5.69 21.88 18.93
C ILE A 27 5.48 22.19 20.42
N SER A 28 4.33 21.78 20.97
CA SER A 28 3.98 22.01 22.37
C SER A 28 3.01 20.96 22.89
N VAL A 29 2.99 20.80 24.21
CA VAL A 29 2.02 19.98 24.95
C VAL A 29 1.47 20.83 26.10
N GLU A 30 0.18 21.14 26.05
CA GLU A 30 -0.51 21.94 27.09
C GLU A 30 -1.82 21.25 27.45
N ASN A 31 -2.07 20.99 28.73
CA ASN A 31 -3.30 20.35 29.21
C ASN A 31 -3.69 19.08 28.42
N ASN A 32 -2.73 18.20 28.13
CA ASN A 32 -2.87 17.00 27.29
C ASN A 32 -3.26 17.23 25.82
N ILE A 33 -3.19 18.48 25.35
CA ILE A 33 -3.34 18.83 23.93
C ILE A 33 -1.95 18.90 23.31
N VAL A 34 -1.73 18.10 22.27
CA VAL A 34 -0.46 18.10 21.51
C VAL A 34 -0.64 18.94 20.25
N THR A 35 0.14 20.02 20.13
CA THR A 35 0.27 20.77 18.88
C THR A 35 1.49 20.24 18.13
N ALA A 36 1.31 19.82 16.88
CA ALA A 36 2.37 19.22 16.09
C ALA A 36 2.39 19.77 14.66
N ARG A 37 3.60 19.91 14.11
CA ARG A 37 3.81 20.18 12.68
C ARG A 37 3.90 18.85 11.94
N LEU A 38 3.01 18.64 10.97
CA LEU A 38 3.09 17.48 10.09
C LEU A 38 4.27 17.63 9.13
N ASN A 39 5.06 16.56 9.03
CA ASN A 39 6.18 16.47 8.12
C ASN A 39 5.86 15.46 7.01
N LYS A 40 6.65 15.53 5.93
CA LYS A 40 6.57 14.54 4.86
C LYS A 40 7.14 13.22 5.35
N ASN A 41 6.40 12.12 5.19
CA ASN A 41 6.92 10.78 5.43
C ASN A 41 7.97 10.43 4.38
N TYR A 42 9.10 9.85 4.81
CA TYR A 42 10.08 9.25 3.91
C TYR A 42 9.61 7.88 3.41
N PHE A 43 8.97 7.11 4.29
CA PHE A 43 8.41 5.79 4.01
C PHE A 43 6.98 5.88 3.48
N CYS A 44 6.52 4.82 2.82
CA CYS A 44 5.10 4.59 2.55
C CYS A 44 4.33 4.23 3.83
N ASP A 45 3.00 4.12 3.73
CA ASP A 45 2.13 3.81 4.87
C ASP A 45 2.46 2.46 5.54
N TYR A 46 3.01 1.49 4.79
CA TYR A 46 3.35 0.17 5.30
C TYR A 46 4.75 -0.27 4.88
N ILE A 47 5.48 -0.88 5.81
CA ILE A 47 6.78 -1.51 5.57
C ILE A 47 6.84 -2.89 6.21
N GLY A 48 7.71 -3.76 5.74
CA GLY A 48 7.87 -5.08 6.31
C GLY A 48 9.00 -5.89 5.70
N LEU A 49 9.16 -7.09 6.24
CA LEU A 49 10.01 -8.14 5.68
C LEU A 49 9.16 -9.41 5.62
N TRP A 50 9.11 -10.06 4.46
CA TRP A 50 8.42 -11.33 4.33
C TRP A 50 9.24 -12.33 3.54
N LYS A 51 9.49 -13.50 4.13
CA LYS A 51 10.35 -14.57 3.59
C LYS A 51 11.69 -14.05 3.06
N GLY A 52 12.29 -13.08 3.78
CA GLY A 52 13.57 -12.46 3.41
C GLY A 52 13.48 -11.32 2.38
N ILE A 53 12.31 -11.00 1.84
CA ILE A 53 12.11 -9.90 0.88
C ILE A 53 11.62 -8.67 1.63
N TYR A 54 12.30 -7.52 1.44
CA TYR A 54 11.84 -6.24 1.96
C TYR A 54 10.61 -5.77 1.19
N ILE A 55 9.60 -5.32 1.92
CA ILE A 55 8.31 -4.90 1.36
C ILE A 55 7.99 -3.51 1.85
N GLU A 56 7.58 -2.64 0.94
CA GLU A 56 7.10 -1.30 1.27
C GLU A 56 5.94 -0.99 0.32
N PHE A 57 4.81 -0.57 0.87
CA PHE A 57 3.63 -0.32 0.05
C PHE A 57 2.76 0.82 0.59
N GLU A 58 2.01 1.40 -0.35
CA GLU A 58 1.06 2.47 -0.08
C GLU A 58 -0.37 1.97 -0.15
N ALA A 59 -1.23 2.39 0.78
CA ALA A 59 -2.65 2.08 0.74
C ALA A 59 -3.43 3.30 0.23
N LYS A 60 -4.25 3.10 -0.79
CA LYS A 60 -5.12 4.14 -1.36
C LYS A 60 -6.54 3.62 -1.47
N GLU A 61 -7.46 4.56 -1.58
CA GLU A 61 -8.86 4.25 -1.77
C GLU A 61 -9.51 5.25 -2.71
N THR A 62 -10.66 4.86 -3.26
CA THR A 62 -11.49 5.74 -4.06
C THR A 62 -12.96 5.42 -3.90
N GLU A 63 -13.77 6.48 -3.84
CA GLU A 63 -15.24 6.42 -3.86
C GLU A 63 -15.79 6.58 -5.28
N LYS A 64 -14.92 6.58 -6.30
CA LYS A 64 -15.28 6.75 -7.70
C LYS A 64 -15.21 5.43 -8.45
N ASP A 65 -15.78 5.40 -9.64
CA ASP A 65 -15.66 4.31 -10.61
C ASP A 65 -14.29 4.27 -11.33
N PHE A 66 -13.32 5.06 -10.85
CA PHE A 66 -11.95 5.10 -11.34
C PHE A 66 -10.98 5.47 -10.22
N PHE A 67 -9.72 5.06 -10.37
CA PHE A 67 -8.62 5.56 -9.55
C PHE A 67 -7.78 6.57 -10.35
N ASN A 68 -7.38 7.68 -9.71
CA ASN A 68 -6.46 8.64 -10.32
C ASN A 68 -5.06 8.41 -9.75
N LEU A 69 -4.09 8.02 -10.59
CA LEU A 69 -2.69 7.83 -10.21
C LEU A 69 -2.06 9.08 -9.57
N ASN A 70 -2.58 10.28 -9.87
CA ASN A 70 -2.12 11.52 -9.23
C ASN A 70 -2.43 11.56 -7.72
N ASN A 71 -3.29 10.67 -7.21
CA ASN A 71 -3.53 10.49 -5.77
C ASN A 71 -2.33 9.84 -5.06
N ILE A 72 -1.39 9.28 -5.80
CA ILE A 72 -0.10 8.79 -5.30
C ILE A 72 0.91 9.93 -5.41
N LYS A 73 1.45 10.36 -4.27
CA LYS A 73 2.39 11.48 -4.25
C LYS A 73 3.69 11.06 -4.93
N LYS A 74 4.34 11.98 -5.67
CA LYS A 74 5.59 11.70 -6.43
C LYS A 74 6.66 10.95 -5.62
N HIS A 75 6.88 11.37 -4.37
CA HIS A 75 7.85 10.73 -3.48
C HIS A 75 7.50 9.29 -3.08
N GLN A 76 6.21 8.94 -3.03
CA GLN A 76 5.77 7.56 -2.78
C GLN A 76 6.15 6.69 -3.98
N ILE A 77 5.90 7.16 -5.22
CA ILE A 77 6.35 6.47 -6.44
C ILE A 77 7.88 6.32 -6.49
N GLU A 78 8.63 7.38 -6.17
CA GLU A 78 10.09 7.35 -6.12
C GLU A 78 10.59 6.31 -5.10
N LYS A 79 9.95 6.26 -3.93
CA LYS A 79 10.26 5.32 -2.86
C LYS A 79 9.99 3.88 -3.26
N LEU A 80 8.80 3.56 -3.77
CA LEU A 80 8.45 2.22 -4.23
C LEU A 80 9.39 1.75 -5.36
N ASN A 81 9.79 2.66 -6.25
CA ASN A 81 10.74 2.35 -7.32
C ASN A 81 12.16 2.12 -6.77
N LEU A 82 12.59 2.87 -5.75
CA LEU A 82 13.87 2.64 -5.08
C LEU A 82 13.90 1.26 -4.42
N VAL A 83 12.83 0.87 -3.75
CA VAL A 83 12.68 -0.45 -3.13
C VAL A 83 12.79 -1.55 -4.17
N ASN A 84 12.03 -1.44 -5.27
CA ASN A 84 12.08 -2.42 -6.35
C ASN A 84 13.46 -2.51 -7.03
N LYS A 85 14.20 -1.41 -7.12
CA LYS A 85 15.57 -1.40 -7.66
C LYS A 85 16.58 -2.14 -6.77
N ASN A 86 16.27 -2.34 -5.50
CA ASN A 86 17.16 -2.96 -4.51
C ASN A 86 16.62 -4.33 -4.05
N ASN A 87 16.00 -5.08 -4.96
CA ASN A 87 15.48 -6.44 -4.72
C ASN A 87 14.42 -6.55 -3.60
N GLY A 88 13.82 -5.42 -3.19
CA GLY A 88 12.58 -5.43 -2.43
C GLY A 88 11.36 -5.39 -3.35
N SER A 89 10.17 -5.48 -2.79
CA SER A 89 8.92 -5.31 -3.52
C SER A 89 8.21 -4.02 -3.12
N GLY A 90 8.06 -3.13 -4.10
CA GLY A 90 7.34 -1.87 -3.97
C GLY A 90 6.02 -1.92 -4.72
N PHE A 91 4.90 -1.70 -4.05
CA PHE A 91 3.57 -1.76 -4.66
C PHE A 91 2.58 -0.81 -3.98
N ILE A 92 1.37 -0.74 -4.51
CA ILE A 92 0.24 -0.10 -3.85
C ILE A 92 -0.92 -1.09 -3.73
N ILE A 93 -1.80 -0.83 -2.78
CA ILE A 93 -3.10 -1.47 -2.67
C ILE A 93 -4.17 -0.38 -2.84
N VAL A 94 -5.15 -0.62 -3.72
CA VAL A 94 -6.24 0.33 -4.00
C VAL A 94 -7.57 -0.30 -3.64
N TYR A 95 -8.31 0.33 -2.73
CA TYR A 95 -9.68 -0.05 -2.38
C TYR A 95 -10.71 0.80 -3.15
N PHE A 96 -11.63 0.14 -3.84
CA PHE A 96 -12.78 0.78 -4.47
C PHE A 96 -14.01 0.61 -3.59
N HIS A 97 -14.47 1.71 -2.98
CA HIS A 97 -15.62 1.70 -2.07
C HIS A 97 -16.92 1.30 -2.77
N LEU A 98 -17.16 1.80 -3.99
CA LEU A 98 -18.39 1.50 -4.75
C LEU A 98 -18.58 0.02 -5.08
N TYR A 99 -17.49 -0.74 -5.14
CA TYR A 99 -17.50 -2.15 -5.54
C TYR A 99 -17.08 -3.09 -4.41
N GLU A 100 -16.68 -2.54 -3.27
CA GLU A 100 -16.08 -3.27 -2.15
C GLU A 100 -14.94 -4.20 -2.60
N LYS A 101 -14.09 -3.69 -3.52
CA LYS A 101 -12.98 -4.46 -4.11
C LYS A 101 -11.64 -3.89 -3.73
N LEU A 102 -10.67 -4.77 -3.52
CA LEU A 102 -9.29 -4.43 -3.19
C LEU A 102 -8.36 -4.95 -4.29
N PHE A 103 -7.51 -4.09 -4.82
CA PHE A 103 -6.60 -4.45 -5.91
C PHE A 103 -5.14 -4.21 -5.52
N PHE A 104 -4.28 -5.12 -5.97
CA PHE A 104 -2.83 -5.02 -5.88
C PHE A 104 -2.27 -4.45 -7.19
N LEU A 105 -1.33 -3.51 -7.09
CA LEU A 105 -0.63 -2.95 -8.24
C LEU A 105 0.86 -2.81 -7.93
N HIS A 106 1.70 -3.52 -8.66
CA HIS A 106 3.14 -3.45 -8.54
C HIS A 106 3.70 -2.15 -9.16
N ILE A 107 4.80 -1.63 -8.64
CA ILE A 107 5.40 -0.40 -9.16
C ILE A 107 5.77 -0.47 -10.64
N ASN A 108 6.14 -1.67 -11.13
CA ASN A 108 6.45 -1.87 -12.54
C ASN A 108 5.22 -1.76 -13.46
N GLU A 109 4.03 -2.09 -12.95
CA GLU A 109 2.78 -1.90 -13.69
C GLU A 109 2.44 -0.41 -13.76
N ILE A 110 2.50 0.28 -12.61
CA ILE A 110 2.23 1.73 -12.51
C ILE A 110 3.13 2.53 -13.46
N LYS A 111 4.40 2.15 -13.59
CA LYS A 111 5.37 2.82 -14.47
C LYS A 111 5.06 2.69 -15.96
N LYS A 112 4.35 1.63 -16.37
CA LYS A 112 3.94 1.42 -17.76
C LYS A 112 2.68 2.22 -18.11
N MET A 113 2.02 2.84 -17.13
CA MET A 113 0.75 3.53 -17.34
C MET A 113 0.94 4.96 -17.87
N GLU A 114 0.47 5.17 -19.09
CA GLU A 114 0.38 6.51 -19.70
C GLU A 114 -0.81 7.28 -19.13
N ASN A 115 -1.98 6.64 -19.08
CA ASN A 115 -3.21 7.21 -18.55
C ASN A 115 -3.18 7.30 -17.02
N LYS A 116 -3.43 8.49 -16.48
CA LYS A 116 -3.47 8.73 -15.02
C LYS A 116 -4.83 8.40 -14.41
N LYS A 117 -5.91 8.50 -15.17
CA LYS A 117 -7.27 8.12 -14.74
C LYS A 117 -7.54 6.69 -15.22
N ILE A 118 -7.72 5.75 -14.28
CA ILE A 118 -7.84 4.33 -14.57
C ILE A 118 -9.23 3.85 -14.13
N PRO A 119 -10.12 3.49 -15.07
CA PRO A 119 -11.47 2.99 -14.74
C PRO A 119 -11.43 1.66 -13.98
N TYR A 120 -12.46 1.42 -13.16
CA TYR A 120 -12.60 0.16 -12.42
C TYR A 120 -12.55 -1.10 -13.30
N ASN A 121 -13.19 -1.08 -14.47
CA ASN A 121 -13.16 -2.22 -15.39
C ASN A 121 -11.72 -2.57 -15.80
N TYR A 122 -10.86 -1.56 -15.98
CA TYR A 122 -9.45 -1.80 -16.25
C TYR A 122 -8.77 -2.50 -15.07
N PHE A 123 -9.08 -2.12 -13.82
CA PHE A 123 -8.56 -2.83 -12.65
C PHE A 123 -9.00 -4.29 -12.62
N LYS A 124 -10.29 -4.54 -12.85
CA LYS A 124 -10.86 -5.90 -12.86
C LYS A 124 -10.18 -6.79 -13.89
N ASP A 125 -9.89 -6.25 -15.07
CA ASP A 125 -9.38 -7.04 -16.19
C ASP A 125 -7.85 -7.16 -16.19
N ASN A 126 -7.12 -6.25 -15.53
CA ASN A 126 -5.66 -6.14 -15.66
C ASN A 126 -4.88 -6.23 -14.34
N PHE A 127 -5.52 -6.08 -13.18
CA PHE A 127 -4.84 -6.10 -11.89
C PHE A 127 -5.34 -7.21 -10.98
N PHE A 128 -4.47 -7.63 -10.07
CA PHE A 128 -4.77 -8.71 -9.14
C PHE A 128 -5.77 -8.23 -8.07
N GLU A 129 -6.97 -8.81 -8.07
CA GLU A 129 -7.96 -8.61 -7.01
C GLU A 129 -7.56 -9.41 -5.76
N ILE A 130 -7.41 -8.71 -4.63
CA ILE A 130 -7.18 -9.33 -3.32
C ILE A 130 -8.54 -9.65 -2.72
N SER A 131 -8.84 -10.94 -2.61
CA SER A 131 -10.07 -11.38 -1.94
C SER A 131 -9.95 -11.17 -0.43
N PHE A 132 -11.00 -10.65 0.20
CA PHE A 132 -11.09 -10.51 1.66
C PHE A 132 -12.42 -11.06 2.16
N SER A 133 -12.43 -11.58 3.39
CA SER A 133 -13.62 -12.09 4.07
C SER A 133 -13.89 -11.25 5.30
N GLY A 134 -15.04 -10.57 5.32
CA GLY A 134 -15.38 -9.60 6.36
C GLY A 134 -14.36 -8.46 6.39
N ILE A 135 -13.56 -8.41 7.46
CA ILE A 135 -12.62 -7.30 7.71
C ILE A 135 -11.14 -7.70 7.55
N LYS A 136 -10.83 -8.84 6.94
CA LYS A 136 -9.45 -9.34 6.75
C LYS A 136 -9.26 -10.11 5.43
N PHE A 137 -8.04 -10.10 4.90
CA PHE A 137 -7.57 -10.99 3.84
C PHE A 137 -6.33 -11.77 4.28
N ASP A 138 -6.06 -12.88 3.61
CA ASP A 138 -4.77 -13.57 3.73
C ASP A 138 -3.71 -12.87 2.88
N PHE A 139 -2.70 -12.30 3.53
CA PHE A 139 -1.55 -11.66 2.88
C PHE A 139 -0.75 -12.60 1.98
N ASN A 140 -0.85 -13.93 2.17
CA ASN A 140 -0.25 -14.89 1.25
C ASN A 140 -0.76 -14.72 -0.18
N GLN A 141 -1.96 -14.18 -0.40
CA GLN A 141 -2.43 -13.81 -1.73
C GLN A 141 -1.49 -12.83 -2.42
N ILE A 142 -1.07 -11.78 -1.69
CA ILE A 142 -0.11 -10.78 -2.19
C ILE A 142 1.24 -11.44 -2.42
N PHE A 143 1.77 -12.17 -1.42
CA PHE A 143 3.10 -12.76 -1.54
C PHE A 143 3.20 -13.79 -2.66
N ASN A 144 2.18 -14.62 -2.86
CA ASN A 144 2.13 -15.57 -3.97
C ASN A 144 2.08 -14.84 -5.31
N HIS A 145 1.34 -13.72 -5.39
CA HIS A 145 1.30 -12.91 -6.59
C HIS A 145 2.64 -12.20 -6.88
N LEU A 146 3.39 -11.82 -5.83
CA LEU A 146 4.71 -11.19 -5.96
C LEU A 146 5.75 -12.09 -6.64
N ILE A 147 5.59 -13.42 -6.60
CA ILE A 147 6.48 -14.38 -7.28
C ILE A 147 6.51 -14.12 -8.80
N ASN A 148 5.46 -13.53 -9.38
CA ASN A 148 5.42 -13.20 -10.80
C ASN A 148 6.32 -11.99 -11.17
N TYR A 149 6.92 -11.32 -10.18
CA TYR A 149 7.78 -10.14 -10.36
C TYR A 149 9.25 -10.39 -10.00
N THR A 150 9.58 -11.61 -9.55
CA THR A 150 10.93 -12.07 -9.20
C THR A 150 11.45 -13.01 -10.28
#